data_AF-A0A0E3LLC1-F1
#
_entry.id   AF-A0A0E3LLC1-F1
#
_cell.length_a   1.000
_cell.length_b   1.000
_cell.length_c   1.000
_cell.angle_alpha   90.00
_cell.angle_beta   90.00
_cell.angle_gamma   90.00
#
_symmetry.space_group_name_H-M   'P 1'
#
loop_
_entity.id
_entity.type
_entity.pdbx_description
1 polymer ?
#
loop_
_entity_poly.entity_id
_entity_poly.type
_entity_poly.pdbx_seq_one_letter_code
_entity_poly.pdbx_strand_id
1 'polypeptide(L)'
;MCTTIIIGKKASKDGSVIIAHSDDFLGDARVISVPSFNLENRNVYYDNASFGLNKAYNSTEIRRYIGKDRGEGYDTKDYTSSKPLGVIPGFGKDTYAYFDYEYGIINEKGLMVGECTCGAKIQPGPDPKKRIFYSSELSRVALERCTKAREAVELIGKLIFEYGYYGTGETLSLGDADEGWVMEMCAYEEDGNSGIWVAQRVPDDEFFIAANQFRIRDIHKNNEDDGSDEKLYFNSLDENGNLRDDLLYSANLFNACHKTNWIASDEKCIDWAATVSYGEYLHPYYSLRRVWRAFSKVAPLSNLPSRVTDGYTKDYPFSLKPENKLSILDVANVFRDFYEGTEFDLTIGPASGPFRNPIRYQNNPDQGDTYDLNVYKPEGAWERPLSNHQCGVLWINQAIKAKGNTEAVCWIGLDRPFANCLMPFYCKMDKLPKELQTMNLLDFQFNGDSAWWAFNFVSNFVNLNFLYMMREVKALQERFETKTEKDVMEILSNGDMDKFATYCTENFQEVVKQWWSLASYLIIKYSNGCITTAPDSTMKKIDYPKNWLKEIGYFDGPVGY
;
A
#
# COMPACT_ATOMS: atom_id res chain seq x y z
N MET A 1 5.23 1.22 6.08
CA MET A 1 6.13 0.73 5.00
C MET A 1 5.28 -0.04 4.04
N CYS A 2 5.36 0.21 2.74
CA CYS A 2 4.28 -0.15 1.84
C CYS A 2 4.78 -0.38 0.41
N THR A 3 3.89 -0.90 -0.44
CA THR A 3 4.07 -0.95 -1.90
C THR A 3 2.77 -0.50 -2.56
N THR A 4 2.85 0.40 -3.55
CA THR A 4 1.68 0.83 -4.32
C THR A 4 1.89 0.68 -5.82
N ILE A 5 0.81 0.35 -6.53
CA ILE A 5 0.78 0.14 -7.97
C ILE A 5 -0.34 1.00 -8.56
N ILE A 6 -0.09 1.57 -9.75
CA ILE A 6 -1.13 2.17 -10.60
C ILE A 6 -1.11 1.48 -11.96
N ILE A 7 -2.29 1.19 -12.50
CA ILE A 7 -2.47 0.68 -13.86
C ILE A 7 -3.42 1.60 -14.61
N GLY A 8 -2.94 2.12 -15.74
CA GLY A 8 -3.76 2.93 -16.62
C GLY A 8 -4.89 2.12 -17.27
N LYS A 9 -5.98 2.80 -17.62
CA LYS A 9 -7.19 2.18 -18.19
C LYS A 9 -7.00 1.38 -19.48
N LYS A 10 -5.95 1.63 -20.26
CA LYS A 10 -5.62 0.85 -21.47
C LYS A 10 -4.68 -0.33 -21.16
N ALA A 11 -4.04 -0.35 -19.99
CA ALA A 11 -3.24 -1.46 -19.49
C ALA A 11 -4.05 -2.49 -18.68
N SER A 12 -5.26 -2.17 -18.22
CA SER A 12 -6.15 -3.14 -17.58
C SER A 12 -6.97 -3.96 -18.59
N LYS A 13 -7.37 -5.18 -18.21
CA LYS A 13 -8.16 -6.08 -19.08
C LYS A 13 -9.56 -5.54 -19.39
N ASP A 14 -10.16 -4.81 -18.46
CA ASP A 14 -11.54 -4.37 -18.52
C ASP A 14 -11.74 -2.89 -18.82
N GLY A 15 -10.66 -2.11 -18.94
CA GLY A 15 -10.76 -0.67 -19.15
C GLY A 15 -10.81 0.16 -17.87
N SER A 16 -10.63 -0.46 -16.70
CA SER A 16 -10.57 0.24 -15.42
C SER A 16 -9.21 0.89 -15.16
N VAL A 17 -9.19 2.01 -14.44
CA VAL A 17 -7.97 2.43 -13.73
C VAL A 17 -7.90 1.62 -12.44
N ILE A 18 -6.72 1.12 -12.10
CA ILE A 18 -6.50 0.32 -10.89
C ILE A 18 -5.44 1.01 -10.02
N ILE A 19 -5.72 1.13 -8.72
CA ILE A 19 -4.75 1.50 -7.69
C ILE A 19 -4.70 0.38 -6.67
N ALA A 20 -3.51 -0.15 -6.40
CA ALA A 20 -3.33 -1.17 -5.39
C ALA A 20 -2.32 -0.73 -4.33
N HIS A 21 -2.48 -1.23 -3.11
CA HIS A 21 -1.64 -0.91 -1.98
C HIS A 21 -1.60 -2.07 -0.98
N SER A 22 -0.39 -2.55 -0.66
CA SER A 22 -0.13 -3.38 0.51
C SER A 22 0.34 -2.51 1.68
N ASP A 23 -0.48 -2.43 2.73
CA ASP A 23 -0.09 -1.74 3.96
C ASP A 23 0.65 -2.72 4.88
N ASP A 24 1.98 -2.58 4.94
CA ASP A 24 2.86 -3.44 5.72
C ASP A 24 3.07 -2.91 7.15
N PHE A 25 1.99 -2.42 7.77
CA PHE A 25 1.92 -2.07 9.19
C PHE A 25 0.86 -2.90 9.93
N LEU A 26 1.26 -3.48 11.07
CA LEU A 26 0.37 -4.24 11.95
C LEU A 26 -0.01 -3.40 13.17
N GLY A 27 -1.02 -2.54 13.01
CA GLY A 27 -1.64 -1.76 14.08
C GLY A 27 -3.14 -1.96 14.12
N ASP A 28 -3.89 -1.07 13.48
CA ASP A 28 -5.36 -1.13 13.45
C ASP A 28 -5.87 -1.81 12.17
N ALA A 29 -5.99 -3.13 12.15
CA ALA A 29 -6.44 -3.91 10.99
C ALA A 29 -7.94 -3.80 10.62
N ARG A 30 -8.71 -2.89 11.22
CA ARG A 30 -10.12 -2.66 10.84
C ARG A 30 -10.19 -1.93 9.51
N VAL A 31 -11.11 -2.26 8.61
CA VAL A 31 -11.43 -1.37 7.47
C VAL A 31 -12.76 -0.71 7.77
N ILE A 32 -12.80 0.62 7.89
CA ILE A 32 -13.94 1.37 8.42
C ILE A 32 -14.68 2.09 7.29
N SER A 33 -16.01 2.08 7.34
CA SER A 33 -16.84 2.96 6.50
C SER A 33 -17.04 4.29 7.21
N VAL A 34 -16.55 5.38 6.62
CA VAL A 34 -16.74 6.74 7.13
C VAL A 34 -17.90 7.40 6.36
N PRO A 35 -18.97 7.82 7.05
CA PRO A 35 -20.13 8.39 6.37
C PRO A 35 -19.86 9.84 5.90
N SER A 36 -20.80 10.37 5.12
CA SER A 36 -20.84 11.79 4.78
C SER A 36 -21.15 12.66 6.01
N PHE A 37 -20.52 13.83 6.09
CA PHE A 37 -20.76 14.82 7.14
C PHE A 37 -20.90 16.23 6.55
N ASN A 38 -21.65 17.07 7.26
CA ASN A 38 -21.68 18.51 7.01
C ASN A 38 -21.15 19.23 8.25
N LEU A 39 -19.91 19.70 8.17
CA LEU A 39 -19.22 20.33 9.27
C LEU A 39 -18.87 21.77 8.90
N GLU A 40 -19.06 22.70 9.84
CA GLU A 40 -18.58 24.08 9.70
C GLU A 40 -17.04 24.14 9.79
N ASN A 41 -16.46 23.31 10.64
CA ASN A 41 -15.02 23.16 10.86
C ASN A 41 -14.64 21.68 10.88
N ARG A 42 -13.50 21.31 10.29
CA ARG A 42 -13.01 19.93 10.22
C ARG A 42 -11.72 19.80 11.03
N ASN A 43 -11.79 19.06 12.13
CA ASN A 43 -10.63 18.77 12.97
C ASN A 43 -9.61 17.93 12.21
N VAL A 44 -8.33 18.26 12.32
CA VAL A 44 -7.19 17.52 11.76
C VAL A 44 -6.52 16.76 12.89
N TYR A 45 -6.30 15.46 12.72
CA TYR A 45 -5.75 14.59 13.77
C TYR A 45 -4.32 14.16 13.45
N TYR A 46 -3.53 13.95 14.49
CA TYR A 46 -2.25 13.27 14.38
C TYR A 46 -2.47 11.81 13.98
N ASP A 47 -1.63 11.30 13.09
CA ASP A 47 -1.68 9.92 12.62
C ASP A 47 -0.42 9.16 13.03
N ASN A 48 -0.60 7.98 13.62
CA ASN A 48 0.50 7.13 14.07
C ASN A 48 1.29 6.50 12.91
N ALA A 49 0.77 6.51 11.68
CA ALA A 49 1.52 6.16 10.48
C ALA A 49 2.79 7.00 10.28
N SER A 50 2.84 8.21 10.86
CA SER A 50 3.99 9.12 10.76
C SER A 50 5.18 8.67 11.62
N PHE A 51 5.18 9.01 12.91
CA PHE A 51 6.25 8.72 13.87
C PHE A 51 5.82 7.73 14.95
N GLY A 52 4.77 6.94 14.70
CA GLY A 52 4.19 6.05 15.69
C GLY A 52 3.44 6.80 16.78
N LEU A 53 3.48 6.26 18.00
CA LEU A 53 2.70 6.74 19.13
C LEU A 53 3.13 8.14 19.59
N ASN A 54 2.16 9.03 19.76
CA ASN A 54 2.34 10.37 20.30
C ASN A 54 1.29 10.68 21.38
N LYS A 55 1.73 10.60 22.64
CA LYS A 55 0.89 10.80 23.82
C LYS A 55 0.26 12.18 23.90
N ALA A 56 0.83 13.20 23.24
CA ALA A 56 0.26 14.55 23.23
C ALA A 56 -1.12 14.56 22.56
N TYR A 57 -1.32 13.71 21.54
CA TYR A 57 -2.54 13.64 20.72
C TYR A 57 -3.43 12.43 21.03
N ASN A 58 -3.12 11.67 22.09
CA ASN A 58 -3.79 10.42 22.43
C ASN A 58 -3.82 9.41 21.26
N SER A 59 -2.78 9.37 20.42
CA SER A 59 -2.65 8.28 19.45
C SER A 59 -2.18 7.00 20.14
N THR A 60 -2.49 5.87 19.54
CA THR A 60 -2.17 4.54 20.07
C THR A 60 -1.55 3.68 18.97
N GLU A 61 -0.95 2.55 19.33
CA GLU A 61 -0.41 1.60 18.33
C GLU A 61 -1.50 0.77 17.63
N ILE A 62 -2.68 0.64 18.24
CA ILE A 62 -3.73 -0.30 17.79
C ILE A 62 -5.05 0.39 17.39
N ARG A 63 -5.13 1.70 17.58
CA ARG A 63 -6.22 2.59 17.14
C ARG A 63 -5.60 3.83 16.51
N ARG A 64 -5.78 3.96 15.19
CA ARG A 64 -5.34 5.14 14.44
C ARG A 64 -6.13 6.41 14.77
N TYR A 65 -7.41 6.25 15.13
CA TYR A 65 -8.28 7.34 15.58
C TYR A 65 -9.32 6.80 16.57
N ILE A 66 -9.65 7.59 17.59
CA ILE A 66 -10.70 7.29 18.57
C ILE A 66 -11.57 8.53 18.73
N GLY A 67 -12.83 8.44 18.32
CA GLY A 67 -13.76 9.56 18.42
C GLY A 67 -14.91 9.46 17.43
N LYS A 68 -15.68 10.56 17.33
CA LYS A 68 -16.94 10.60 16.58
C LYS A 68 -16.84 11.33 15.25
N ASP A 69 -15.75 12.07 15.01
CA ASP A 69 -15.60 12.93 13.82
C ASP A 69 -15.49 12.12 12.52
N ARG A 70 -15.24 10.80 12.62
CA ARG A 70 -15.17 9.85 11.49
C ARG A 70 -16.24 8.76 11.57
N GLY A 71 -17.30 8.97 12.34
CA GLY A 71 -18.45 8.06 12.42
C GLY A 71 -18.31 6.95 13.47
N GLU A 72 -19.35 6.12 13.57
CA GLU A 72 -19.52 5.13 14.65
C GLU A 72 -18.43 4.06 14.69
N GLY A 73 -17.80 3.74 13.55
CA GLY A 73 -16.72 2.75 13.47
C GLY A 73 -15.47 3.11 14.28
N TYR A 74 -15.28 4.39 14.60
CA TYR A 74 -14.17 4.88 15.42
C TYR A 74 -14.53 5.25 16.87
N ASP A 75 -15.81 5.15 17.27
CA ASP A 75 -16.27 5.43 18.63
C ASP A 75 -16.18 4.18 19.53
N THR A 76 -14.96 3.66 19.72
CA THR A 76 -14.74 2.33 20.34
C THR A 76 -14.75 2.29 21.87
N LYS A 77 -14.80 3.43 22.57
CA LYS A 77 -14.85 3.58 24.05
C LYS A 77 -13.77 2.85 24.88
N ASP A 78 -12.89 2.10 24.24
CA ASP A 78 -11.78 1.33 24.80
C ASP A 78 -10.58 2.22 25.16
N TYR A 79 -10.45 3.38 24.52
CA TYR A 79 -9.37 4.34 24.74
C TYR A 79 -9.87 5.79 24.90
N THR A 80 -8.99 6.65 25.40
CA THR A 80 -9.26 8.09 25.46
C THR A 80 -9.33 8.66 24.04
N SER A 81 -10.31 9.52 23.77
CA SER A 81 -10.47 10.14 22.44
C SER A 81 -9.21 10.86 21.97
N SER A 82 -8.92 10.74 20.68
CA SER A 82 -7.84 11.44 20.00
C SER A 82 -8.03 12.96 20.13
N LYS A 83 -6.93 13.68 20.35
CA LYS A 83 -6.97 15.15 20.39
C LYS A 83 -6.66 15.71 19.00
N PRO A 84 -7.42 16.71 18.51
CA PRO A 84 -7.09 17.39 17.26
C PRO A 84 -5.69 18.02 17.35
N LEU A 85 -4.93 17.86 16.28
CA LEU A 85 -3.67 18.55 16.01
C LEU A 85 -3.92 19.97 15.46
N GLY A 86 -4.98 20.14 14.68
CA GLY A 86 -5.38 21.42 14.10
C GLY A 86 -6.82 21.41 13.62
N VAL A 87 -7.22 22.49 12.92
CA VAL A 87 -8.56 22.65 12.35
C VAL A 87 -8.44 23.33 10.99
N ILE A 88 -9.21 22.86 10.02
CA ILE A 88 -9.40 23.53 8.73
C ILE A 88 -10.87 23.92 8.53
N PRO A 89 -11.18 24.88 7.64
CA PRO A 89 -12.56 25.16 7.26
C PRO A 89 -13.27 23.89 6.78
N GLY A 90 -14.55 23.80 7.14
CA GLY A 90 -15.45 22.79 6.62
C GLY A 90 -15.60 22.86 5.10
N PHE A 91 -16.22 21.85 4.51
CA PHE A 91 -16.36 21.78 3.05
C PHE A 91 -17.44 22.75 2.51
N GLY A 92 -18.31 23.28 3.37
CA GLY A 92 -19.44 24.14 3.00
C GLY A 92 -20.62 23.40 2.38
N LYS A 93 -20.51 22.07 2.25
CA LYS A 93 -21.53 21.11 1.85
C LYS A 93 -21.19 19.74 2.46
N ASP A 94 -22.04 18.76 2.20
CA ASP A 94 -21.82 17.38 2.62
C ASP A 94 -20.52 16.83 2.00
N THR A 95 -19.66 16.23 2.82
CA THR A 95 -18.48 15.47 2.37
C THR A 95 -18.91 14.18 1.68
N TYR A 96 -18.00 13.52 0.97
CA TYR A 96 -18.26 12.19 0.43
C TYR A 96 -18.00 11.11 1.49
N ALA A 97 -18.83 10.06 1.49
CA ALA A 97 -18.56 8.85 2.25
C ALA A 97 -17.37 8.10 1.63
N TYR A 98 -16.57 7.42 2.47
CA TYR A 98 -15.37 6.72 2.02
C TYR A 98 -14.99 5.54 2.91
N PHE A 99 -14.20 4.61 2.37
CA PHE A 99 -13.57 3.54 3.14
C PHE A 99 -12.20 3.99 3.63
N ASP A 100 -11.89 3.66 4.88
CA ASP A 100 -10.72 4.15 5.60
C ASP A 100 -9.93 3.01 6.24
N TYR A 101 -8.62 3.11 6.15
CA TYR A 101 -7.63 2.33 6.89
C TYR A 101 -6.60 3.30 7.47
N GLU A 102 -5.33 2.91 7.52
CA GLU A 102 -4.22 3.81 7.84
C GLU A 102 -4.12 4.99 6.87
N TYR A 103 -4.53 4.76 5.62
CA TYR A 103 -4.75 5.78 4.61
C TYR A 103 -6.20 5.71 4.12
N GLY A 104 -6.70 6.81 3.54
CA GLY A 104 -7.93 6.74 2.77
C GLY A 104 -7.83 5.65 1.71
N ILE A 105 -8.90 4.90 1.47
CA ILE A 105 -8.91 3.83 0.46
C ILE A 105 -9.62 4.32 -0.81
N ILE A 106 -10.90 4.64 -0.69
CA ILE A 106 -11.76 4.98 -1.83
C ILE A 106 -13.02 5.71 -1.36
N ASN A 107 -13.52 6.69 -2.12
CA ASN A 107 -14.80 7.34 -1.82
C ASN A 107 -15.95 6.88 -2.73
N GLU A 108 -17.19 7.23 -2.35
CA GLU A 108 -18.41 6.92 -3.10
C GLU A 108 -18.45 7.51 -4.53
N LYS A 109 -17.53 8.41 -4.87
CA LYS A 109 -17.39 9.01 -6.21
C LYS A 109 -16.35 8.28 -7.07
N GLY A 110 -15.68 7.28 -6.50
CA GLY A 110 -14.66 6.47 -7.19
C GLY A 110 -13.28 7.12 -7.25
N LEU A 111 -13.00 8.12 -6.40
CA LEU A 111 -11.64 8.56 -6.13
C LEU A 111 -10.95 7.52 -5.25
N MET A 112 -9.79 7.04 -5.68
CA MET A 112 -9.03 5.93 -5.12
C MET A 112 -7.68 6.43 -4.62
N VAL A 113 -7.20 5.82 -3.55
CA VAL A 113 -5.94 6.15 -2.90
C VAL A 113 -5.10 4.89 -2.64
N GLY A 114 -3.79 5.01 -2.81
CA GLY A 114 -2.77 4.11 -2.31
C GLY A 114 -1.59 4.93 -1.75
N GLU A 115 -0.70 4.30 -0.98
CA GLU A 115 0.44 5.00 -0.38
C GLU A 115 1.74 4.21 -0.52
N CYS A 116 2.86 4.94 -0.46
CA CYS A 116 4.17 4.38 -0.22
C CYS A 116 5.09 5.35 0.56
N THR A 117 5.45 4.98 1.80
CA THR A 117 6.47 5.68 2.62
C THR A 117 7.85 5.64 1.97
N CYS A 118 8.43 6.77 1.59
CA CYS A 118 9.68 6.84 0.82
C CYS A 118 10.90 7.35 1.59
N GLY A 119 10.68 8.14 2.65
CA GLY A 119 11.76 8.81 3.36
C GLY A 119 12.30 10.03 2.61
N ALA A 120 12.67 11.06 3.38
CA ALA A 120 13.19 12.33 2.86
C ALA A 120 14.33 12.84 3.75
N LYS A 121 15.11 13.81 3.25
CA LYS A 121 16.22 14.43 3.97
C LYS A 121 15.77 15.18 5.23
N ILE A 122 14.56 15.76 5.21
CA ILE A 122 13.96 16.53 6.31
C ILE A 122 12.63 15.89 6.69
N GLN A 123 12.44 15.62 8.00
CA GLN A 123 11.28 14.89 8.52
C GLN A 123 10.84 15.50 9.85
N PRO A 124 10.20 16.67 9.83
CA PRO A 124 9.95 17.43 11.04
C PRO A 124 8.71 16.86 11.78
N GLY A 125 8.69 16.92 13.12
CA GLY A 125 7.55 16.47 13.96
C GLY A 125 6.30 17.34 13.81
N PRO A 126 5.08 16.98 14.23
CA PRO A 126 3.90 17.86 14.10
C PRO A 126 4.01 19.18 14.91
N ASP A 127 3.42 20.28 14.43
CA ASP A 127 3.27 21.55 15.16
C ASP A 127 1.89 22.19 14.87
N PRO A 128 0.99 22.31 15.87
CA PRO A 128 -0.34 22.89 15.72
C PRO A 128 -0.41 24.28 15.09
N LYS A 129 0.68 25.04 15.10
CA LYS A 129 0.75 26.41 14.55
C LYS A 129 1.40 26.50 13.18
N LYS A 130 2.05 25.42 12.71
CA LYS A 130 2.87 25.43 11.50
C LYS A 130 2.56 24.31 10.53
N ARG A 131 2.32 23.09 11.03
CA ARG A 131 2.26 21.87 10.23
C ARG A 131 1.37 20.84 10.92
N ILE A 132 0.17 20.72 10.37
CA ILE A 132 -0.89 19.86 10.92
C ILE A 132 -1.21 18.67 10.04
N PHE A 133 -0.63 18.57 8.83
CA PHE A 133 -0.90 17.48 7.91
C PHE A 133 0.26 16.49 7.76
N TYR A 134 -0.11 15.21 7.77
CA TYR A 134 0.65 14.10 7.24
C TYR A 134 -0.11 13.50 6.05
N SER A 135 0.55 12.69 5.22
CA SER A 135 0.00 12.10 3.98
C SER A 135 -1.31 11.34 4.20
N SER A 136 -1.44 10.59 5.31
CA SER A 136 -2.66 9.87 5.64
C SER A 136 -3.86 10.79 5.81
N GLU A 137 -3.70 11.89 6.54
CA GLU A 137 -4.76 12.85 6.78
C GLU A 137 -5.09 13.69 5.55
N LEU A 138 -4.08 13.99 4.72
CA LEU A 138 -4.26 14.60 3.41
C LEU A 138 -5.11 13.71 2.50
N SER A 139 -4.85 12.41 2.48
CA SER A 139 -5.63 11.46 1.68
C SER A 139 -7.11 11.40 2.09
N ARG A 140 -7.40 11.47 3.40
CA ARG A 140 -8.77 11.50 3.92
C ARG A 140 -9.50 12.78 3.52
N VAL A 141 -8.85 13.94 3.68
CA VAL A 141 -9.45 15.22 3.25
C VAL A 141 -9.69 15.25 1.74
N ALA A 142 -8.82 14.63 0.94
CA ALA A 142 -9.06 14.46 -0.49
C ALA A 142 -10.29 13.57 -0.77
N LEU A 143 -10.42 12.42 -0.11
CA LEU A 143 -11.60 11.56 -0.25
C LEU A 143 -12.90 12.24 0.23
N GLU A 144 -12.84 13.07 1.27
CA GLU A 144 -13.97 13.85 1.78
C GLU A 144 -14.49 14.87 0.75
N ARG A 145 -13.62 15.40 -0.14
CA ARG A 145 -13.90 16.65 -0.88
C ARG A 145 -13.78 16.54 -2.41
N CYS A 146 -13.05 15.55 -2.92
CA CYS A 146 -12.72 15.46 -4.34
C CYS A 146 -13.41 14.29 -5.03
N THR A 147 -13.61 14.44 -6.34
CA THR A 147 -14.17 13.40 -7.21
C THR A 147 -13.19 12.94 -8.28
N LYS A 148 -12.12 13.72 -8.50
CA LYS A 148 -11.09 13.47 -9.51
C LYS A 148 -9.70 13.38 -8.91
N ALA A 149 -8.85 12.59 -9.54
CA ALA A 149 -7.46 12.39 -9.14
C ALA A 149 -6.66 13.70 -9.21
N ARG A 150 -6.77 14.44 -10.32
CA ARG A 150 -6.10 15.74 -10.45
C ARG A 150 -6.60 16.78 -9.46
N GLU A 151 -7.91 16.80 -9.20
CA GLU A 151 -8.52 17.67 -8.16
C GLU A 151 -7.93 17.35 -6.77
N ALA A 152 -7.74 16.07 -6.46
CA ALA A 152 -7.10 15.63 -5.22
C ALA A 152 -5.64 16.10 -5.12
N VAL A 153 -4.85 15.99 -6.20
CA VAL A 153 -3.47 16.53 -6.24
C VAL A 153 -3.45 18.03 -5.90
N GLU A 154 -4.33 18.81 -6.54
CA GLU A 154 -4.42 20.25 -6.34
C GLU A 154 -4.84 20.62 -4.92
N LEU A 155 -5.84 19.92 -4.36
CA LEU A 155 -6.29 20.14 -2.99
C LEU A 155 -5.20 19.78 -1.98
N ILE A 156 -4.53 18.63 -2.14
CA ILE A 156 -3.45 18.21 -1.23
C ILE A 156 -2.30 19.23 -1.29
N GLY A 157 -1.92 19.66 -2.49
CA GLY A 157 -0.88 20.68 -2.66
C GLY A 157 -1.23 22.00 -1.97
N LYS A 158 -2.50 22.43 -2.06
CA LYS A 158 -3.01 23.60 -1.33
C LYS A 158 -2.91 23.42 0.18
N LEU A 159 -3.32 22.26 0.70
CA LEU A 159 -3.30 21.98 2.15
C LEU A 159 -1.86 21.95 2.68
N ILE A 160 -0.91 21.37 1.94
CA ILE A 160 0.51 21.38 2.29
C ILE A 160 1.06 22.81 2.36
N PHE A 161 0.67 23.66 1.41
CA PHE A 161 1.09 25.06 1.38
C PHE A 161 0.50 25.89 2.54
N GLU A 162 -0.81 25.78 2.78
CA GLU A 162 -1.52 26.60 3.78
C GLU A 162 -1.30 26.14 5.22
N TYR A 163 -1.18 24.83 5.44
CA TYR A 163 -1.27 24.21 6.76
C TYR A 163 -0.05 23.36 7.13
N GLY A 164 0.93 23.25 6.25
CA GLY A 164 2.21 22.60 6.47
C GLY A 164 2.17 21.07 6.49
N TYR A 165 3.32 20.49 6.13
CA TYR A 165 3.55 19.05 6.11
C TYR A 165 4.54 18.66 7.22
N TYR A 166 4.22 17.63 8.00
CA TYR A 166 5.12 17.01 8.97
C TYR A 166 5.33 15.53 8.59
N GLY A 167 6.30 14.85 9.19
CA GLY A 167 6.49 13.41 8.96
C GLY A 167 7.56 13.07 7.93
N THR A 168 7.59 11.79 7.57
CA THR A 168 8.48 11.21 6.55
C THR A 168 8.14 11.72 5.15
N GLY A 169 9.01 11.47 4.16
CA GLY A 169 8.67 11.66 2.75
C GLY A 169 7.71 10.58 2.25
N GLU A 170 6.69 10.97 1.49
CA GLU A 170 5.54 10.12 1.16
C GLU A 170 5.11 10.17 -0.30
N THR A 171 4.65 9.03 -0.81
CA THR A 171 4.02 8.91 -2.13
C THR A 171 2.55 8.58 -1.96
N LEU A 172 1.65 9.37 -2.53
CA LEU A 172 0.24 9.05 -2.69
C LEU A 172 -0.07 8.72 -4.15
N SER A 173 -0.61 7.53 -4.37
CA SER A 173 -1.24 7.15 -5.63
C SER A 173 -2.69 7.62 -5.59
N LEU A 174 -3.10 8.48 -6.51
CA LEU A 174 -4.43 9.08 -6.59
C LEU A 174 -5.05 8.73 -7.94
N GLY A 175 -6.26 8.18 -7.96
CA GLY A 175 -6.85 7.70 -9.21
C GLY A 175 -8.36 7.77 -9.23
N ASP A 176 -8.92 7.88 -10.42
CA ASP A 176 -10.35 7.79 -10.66
C ASP A 176 -10.60 6.96 -11.94
N ALA A 177 -11.84 6.88 -12.42
CA ALA A 177 -12.16 6.10 -13.62
C ALA A 177 -11.52 6.61 -14.93
N ASP A 178 -10.91 7.80 -14.93
CA ASP A 178 -10.36 8.47 -16.10
C ASP A 178 -8.81 8.41 -16.12
N GLU A 179 -8.15 8.55 -14.97
CA GLU A 179 -6.69 8.68 -14.86
C GLU A 179 -6.13 8.27 -13.49
N GLY A 180 -4.80 8.07 -13.43
CA GLY A 180 -4.04 7.84 -12.19
C GLY A 180 -2.81 8.75 -12.11
N TRP A 181 -2.56 9.29 -10.93
CA TRP A 181 -1.50 10.24 -10.60
C TRP A 181 -0.68 9.73 -9.42
N VAL A 182 0.63 9.91 -9.49
CA VAL A 182 1.58 9.69 -8.39
C VAL A 182 1.96 11.04 -7.85
N MET A 183 1.69 11.32 -6.57
CA MET A 183 2.08 12.56 -5.90
C MET A 183 3.10 12.25 -4.82
N GLU A 184 4.29 12.84 -4.91
CA GLU A 184 5.39 12.67 -3.97
C GLU A 184 5.59 13.97 -3.21
N MET A 185 5.73 13.88 -1.88
CA MET A 185 5.76 15.06 -1.00
C MET A 185 6.74 14.88 0.15
N CYS A 186 7.35 15.99 0.57
CA CYS A 186 8.18 16.03 1.78
C CYS A 186 8.28 17.45 2.35
N ALA A 187 8.80 17.55 3.57
CA ALA A 187 9.27 18.81 4.12
C ALA A 187 10.65 19.17 3.55
N TYR A 188 11.03 20.44 3.68
CA TYR A 188 12.35 20.95 3.30
C TYR A 188 13.01 21.82 4.37
N GLU A 189 12.30 22.13 5.47
CA GLU A 189 12.82 22.89 6.62
C GLU A 189 12.34 22.27 7.94
N GLU A 190 13.26 22.11 8.90
CA GLU A 190 12.96 21.48 10.20
C GLU A 190 11.96 22.30 11.04
N ASP A 191 12.02 23.63 10.91
CA ASP A 191 11.13 24.58 11.60
C ASP A 191 10.15 25.30 10.65
N GLY A 192 10.01 24.76 9.43
CA GLY A 192 9.14 25.29 8.37
C GLY A 192 7.65 25.12 8.64
N ASN A 193 6.84 25.83 7.84
CA ASN A 193 5.38 25.86 7.91
C ASN A 193 4.69 25.42 6.60
N SER A 194 5.46 24.90 5.63
CA SER A 194 4.95 24.36 4.37
C SER A 194 5.68 23.07 4.01
N GLY A 195 5.39 22.50 2.84
CA GLY A 195 6.13 21.40 2.24
C GLY A 195 6.34 21.63 0.74
N ILE A 196 7.08 20.73 0.11
CA ILE A 196 7.27 20.68 -1.34
C ILE A 196 6.72 19.37 -1.88
N TRP A 197 6.25 19.39 -3.12
CA TRP A 197 5.68 18.20 -3.76
C TRP A 197 5.84 18.25 -5.28
N VAL A 198 5.80 17.06 -5.88
CA VAL A 198 5.71 16.83 -7.33
C VAL A 198 4.61 15.81 -7.61
N ALA A 199 4.00 15.87 -8.78
CA ALA A 199 3.00 14.88 -9.18
C ALA A 199 3.09 14.53 -10.66
N GLN A 200 3.05 13.24 -11.00
CA GLN A 200 3.12 12.76 -12.37
C GLN A 200 1.98 11.80 -12.70
N ARG A 201 1.30 12.03 -13.83
CA ARG A 201 0.26 11.13 -14.34
C ARG A 201 0.88 9.85 -14.92
N VAL A 202 0.32 8.71 -14.59
CA VAL A 202 0.68 7.43 -15.22
C VAL A 202 0.00 7.36 -16.59
N PRO A 203 0.73 7.07 -17.68
CA PRO A 203 0.13 6.92 -19.00
C PRO A 203 -0.96 5.84 -19.04
N ASP A 204 -1.97 6.05 -19.89
CA ASP A 204 -3.16 5.20 -19.91
C ASP A 204 -2.83 3.72 -20.18
N ASP A 205 -1.78 3.40 -20.94
CA ASP A 205 -1.40 2.03 -21.28
C ASP A 205 -0.19 1.50 -20.50
N GLU A 206 0.12 2.11 -19.35
CA GLU A 206 1.27 1.74 -18.54
C GLU A 206 0.92 1.28 -17.12
N PHE A 207 1.91 0.62 -16.53
CA PHE A 207 1.98 0.10 -15.17
C PHE A 207 3.06 0.89 -14.41
N PHE A 208 2.71 1.36 -13.21
CA PHE A 208 3.60 2.05 -12.28
C PHE A 208 3.72 1.25 -10.98
N ILE A 209 4.88 1.32 -10.34
CA ILE A 209 5.09 0.82 -8.98
C ILE A 209 5.99 1.76 -8.17
N ALA A 210 5.60 2.03 -6.93
CA ALA A 210 6.46 2.60 -5.90
C ALA A 210 6.62 1.61 -4.73
N ALA A 211 7.85 1.53 -4.22
CA ALA A 211 8.24 0.58 -3.19
C ALA A 211 9.30 1.25 -2.30
N ASN A 212 8.85 1.89 -1.23
CA ASN A 212 9.62 2.73 -0.31
C ASN A 212 10.75 3.58 -0.94
N GLN A 213 10.51 4.24 -2.06
CA GLN A 213 11.45 5.17 -2.67
C GLN A 213 10.70 6.05 -3.67
N PHE A 214 11.03 7.35 -3.70
CA PHE A 214 10.54 8.28 -4.70
C PHE A 214 10.91 7.84 -6.12
N ARG A 215 9.96 7.95 -7.04
CA ARG A 215 10.03 7.48 -8.43
C ARG A 215 10.04 8.62 -9.43
N ILE A 216 9.50 9.79 -9.08
CA ILE A 216 9.54 10.97 -9.96
C ILE A 216 10.97 11.53 -10.00
N ARG A 217 11.42 11.92 -11.19
CA ARG A 217 12.81 12.34 -11.46
C ARG A 217 12.85 13.77 -11.95
N ASP A 218 13.15 13.97 -13.23
CA ASP A 218 13.56 15.25 -13.80
C ASP A 218 12.37 16.23 -13.89
N ILE A 219 12.43 17.29 -13.07
CA ILE A 219 11.50 18.42 -13.04
C ILE A 219 12.19 19.62 -13.67
N HIS A 220 11.70 20.07 -14.81
CA HIS A 220 12.22 21.25 -15.49
C HIS A 220 11.37 22.49 -15.16
N LYS A 221 12.05 23.54 -14.72
CA LYS A 221 11.41 24.79 -14.28
C LYS A 221 10.56 25.41 -15.40
N ASN A 222 9.33 25.77 -15.06
CA ASN A 222 8.44 26.52 -15.95
C ASN A 222 8.99 27.94 -16.22
N ASN A 223 8.82 28.46 -17.42
CA ASN A 223 9.23 29.84 -17.74
C ASN A 223 8.43 30.91 -16.97
N GLU A 224 7.22 30.58 -16.54
CA GLU A 224 6.36 31.45 -15.71
C GLU A 224 6.65 31.34 -14.21
N ASP A 225 7.52 30.42 -13.81
CA ASP A 225 7.93 30.29 -12.41
C ASP A 225 8.99 31.34 -12.08
N ASP A 226 8.50 32.47 -11.57
CA ASP A 226 9.29 33.60 -11.11
C ASP A 226 9.73 33.47 -9.63
N GLY A 227 9.41 32.35 -8.98
CA GLY A 227 9.68 32.10 -7.56
C GLY A 227 8.75 32.82 -6.59
N SER A 228 7.65 33.40 -7.07
CA SER A 228 6.60 33.96 -6.21
C SER A 228 5.60 32.90 -5.74
N ASP A 229 4.93 33.18 -4.62
CA ASP A 229 3.86 32.34 -4.05
C ASP A 229 2.47 32.69 -4.64
N GLU A 230 2.40 33.36 -5.81
CA GLU A 230 1.13 33.74 -6.44
C GLU A 230 0.34 32.54 -6.99
N LYS A 231 1.05 31.49 -7.40
CA LYS A 231 0.49 30.21 -7.83
C LYS A 231 0.83 29.13 -6.81
N LEU A 232 -0.04 28.12 -6.70
CA LEU A 232 0.23 26.97 -5.83
C LEU A 232 1.18 25.95 -6.48
N TYR A 233 1.16 25.85 -7.81
CA TYR A 233 1.93 24.88 -8.56
C TYR A 233 2.13 25.33 -10.01
N PHE A 234 3.05 24.65 -10.70
CA PHE A 234 3.30 24.79 -12.13
C PHE A 234 3.36 23.42 -12.81
N ASN A 235 3.10 23.41 -14.12
CA ASN A 235 3.46 22.30 -14.99
C ASN A 235 4.97 22.36 -15.29
N SER A 236 5.66 21.21 -15.18
CA SER A 236 7.04 21.07 -15.62
C SER A 236 7.16 21.26 -17.13
N LEU A 237 8.35 21.62 -17.59
CA LEU A 237 8.71 21.49 -19.01
C LEU A 237 9.24 20.08 -19.31
N ASP A 238 9.29 19.71 -20.58
CA ASP A 238 10.13 18.63 -21.08
C ASP A 238 11.55 19.14 -21.39
N GLU A 239 12.44 18.23 -21.78
CA GLU A 239 13.83 18.53 -22.15
C GLU A 239 13.96 19.51 -23.34
N ASN A 240 12.90 19.67 -24.12
CA ASN A 240 12.84 20.57 -25.29
C ASN A 240 12.15 21.92 -24.95
N GLY A 241 11.73 22.12 -23.70
CA GLY A 241 11.05 23.33 -23.24
C GLY A 241 9.54 23.38 -23.51
N ASN A 242 8.90 22.26 -23.86
CA ASN A 242 7.45 22.19 -24.02
C ASN A 242 6.76 21.90 -22.68
N LEU A 243 5.56 22.44 -22.48
CA LEU A 243 4.77 22.22 -21.28
C LEU A 243 4.31 20.75 -21.16
N ARG A 244 4.47 20.16 -19.97
CA ARG A 244 3.99 18.81 -19.63
C ARG A 244 2.69 18.89 -18.85
N ASP A 245 1.58 18.46 -19.45
CA ASP A 245 0.27 18.42 -18.77
C ASP A 245 0.17 17.35 -17.67
N ASP A 246 1.06 16.38 -17.73
CA ASP A 246 1.16 15.18 -16.90
C ASP A 246 2.22 15.27 -15.80
N LEU A 247 2.91 16.41 -15.63
CA LEU A 247 3.93 16.58 -14.58
C LEU A 247 3.80 17.95 -13.92
N LEU A 248 3.47 17.96 -12.64
CA LEU A 248 3.23 19.13 -11.80
C LEU A 248 4.28 19.22 -10.70
N TYR A 249 4.58 20.43 -10.25
CA TYR A 249 5.43 20.67 -9.09
C TYR A 249 4.97 21.89 -8.30
N SER A 250 5.19 21.88 -6.98
CA SER A 250 4.81 22.96 -6.09
C SER A 250 5.56 24.25 -6.41
N ALA A 251 4.88 25.40 -6.37
CA ALA A 251 5.49 26.68 -6.77
C ALA A 251 6.74 27.05 -5.96
N ASN A 252 6.79 26.64 -4.69
CA ASN A 252 7.92 26.86 -3.81
C ASN A 252 9.11 25.89 -4.04
N LEU A 253 9.01 24.89 -4.94
CA LEU A 253 10.01 23.80 -5.06
C LEU A 253 11.43 24.32 -5.32
N PHE A 254 11.63 25.10 -6.38
CA PHE A 254 12.96 25.58 -6.76
C PHE A 254 13.53 26.53 -5.69
N ASN A 255 12.70 27.46 -5.19
CA ASN A 255 13.12 28.39 -4.13
C ASN A 255 13.52 27.64 -2.85
N ALA A 256 12.73 26.64 -2.44
CA ALA A 256 13.05 25.76 -1.32
C ALA A 256 14.40 25.06 -1.52
N CYS A 257 14.63 24.45 -2.69
CA CYS A 257 15.87 23.72 -2.98
C CYS A 257 17.10 24.64 -3.05
N HIS A 258 16.96 25.88 -3.54
CA HIS A 258 18.04 26.86 -3.49
C HIS A 258 18.33 27.32 -2.05
N LYS A 259 17.29 27.59 -1.25
CA LYS A 259 17.41 28.01 0.15
C LYS A 259 18.12 26.96 1.02
N THR A 260 17.87 25.69 0.75
CA THR A 260 18.51 24.56 1.45
C THR A 260 19.90 24.21 0.90
N ASN A 261 20.35 24.86 -0.19
CA ASN A 261 21.55 24.51 -0.96
C ASN A 261 21.55 23.05 -1.47
N TRP A 262 20.36 22.49 -1.77
CA TRP A 262 20.26 21.17 -2.37
C TRP A 262 20.56 21.18 -3.88
N ILE A 263 20.43 22.35 -4.51
CA ILE A 263 20.76 22.58 -5.92
C ILE A 263 21.57 23.88 -6.07
N ALA A 264 22.29 24.02 -7.18
CA ALA A 264 22.98 25.26 -7.53
C ALA A 264 21.98 26.39 -7.79
N SER A 265 22.39 27.66 -7.60
CA SER A 265 21.47 28.81 -7.72
C SER A 265 20.95 29.09 -9.13
N ASP A 266 21.63 28.56 -10.16
CA ASP A 266 21.26 28.66 -11.58
C ASP A 266 20.64 27.37 -12.13
N GLU A 267 20.47 26.34 -11.29
CA GLU A 267 19.88 25.06 -11.68
C GLU A 267 18.40 25.23 -12.07
N LYS A 268 18.01 24.64 -13.20
CA LYS A 268 16.64 24.68 -13.75
C LYS A 268 16.04 23.29 -13.93
N CYS A 269 16.79 22.24 -13.62
CA CYS A 269 16.33 20.87 -13.64
C CYS A 269 16.63 20.22 -12.29
N ILE A 270 15.61 19.69 -11.63
CA ILE A 270 15.75 18.97 -10.36
C ILE A 270 15.50 17.50 -10.63
N ASP A 271 16.43 16.63 -10.25
CA ASP A 271 16.13 15.20 -10.09
C ASP A 271 15.51 14.99 -8.70
N TRP A 272 14.17 15.03 -8.63
CA TRP A 272 13.41 15.06 -7.38
C TRP A 272 13.90 14.03 -6.36
N ALA A 273 13.92 12.74 -6.72
CA ALA A 273 14.31 11.67 -5.82
C ALA A 273 15.74 11.85 -5.26
N ALA A 274 16.71 12.29 -6.09
CA ALA A 274 18.09 12.52 -5.64
C ALA A 274 18.24 13.82 -4.80
N THR A 275 17.44 14.83 -5.13
CA THR A 275 17.48 16.13 -4.46
C THR A 275 16.89 16.06 -3.06
N VAL A 276 15.77 15.35 -2.85
CA VAL A 276 15.04 15.41 -1.57
C VAL A 276 15.16 14.17 -0.70
N SER A 277 15.71 13.06 -1.20
CA SER A 277 15.85 11.79 -0.47
C SER A 277 17.28 11.25 -0.50
N TYR A 278 17.54 10.26 0.35
CA TYR A 278 18.80 9.49 0.39
C TYR A 278 18.78 8.24 -0.50
N GLY A 279 17.71 8.04 -1.28
CA GLY A 279 17.59 6.93 -2.22
C GLY A 279 16.97 5.69 -1.58
N GLU A 280 17.76 4.64 -1.36
CA GLU A 280 17.27 3.36 -0.80
C GLU A 280 16.84 3.51 0.67
N TYR A 281 15.82 2.76 1.09
CA TYR A 281 15.10 3.04 2.35
C TYR A 281 15.76 2.47 3.61
N LEU A 282 16.09 1.17 3.63
CA LEU A 282 16.70 0.50 4.79
C LEU A 282 18.03 -0.18 4.47
N HIS A 283 18.19 -0.71 3.27
CA HIS A 283 19.42 -1.34 2.83
C HIS A 283 19.44 -1.36 1.29
N PRO A 284 20.60 -1.58 0.65
CA PRO A 284 20.64 -1.76 -0.78
C PRO A 284 19.65 -2.85 -1.22
N TYR A 285 18.82 -2.56 -2.23
CA TYR A 285 17.78 -3.44 -2.77
C TYR A 285 16.55 -3.67 -1.89
N TYR A 286 16.36 -2.94 -0.79
CA TYR A 286 15.10 -2.98 -0.03
C TYR A 286 13.90 -2.52 -0.88
N SER A 287 14.12 -1.46 -1.66
CA SER A 287 13.12 -0.81 -2.51
C SER A 287 13.25 -1.29 -3.95
N LEU A 288 14.45 -1.17 -4.52
CA LEU A 288 14.69 -1.38 -5.95
C LEU A 288 14.48 -2.83 -6.42
N ARG A 289 14.65 -3.83 -5.55
CA ARG A 289 14.35 -5.23 -5.93
C ARG A 289 12.86 -5.45 -6.17
N ARG A 290 11.99 -4.84 -5.37
CA ARG A 290 10.54 -4.93 -5.53
C ARG A 290 10.06 -4.24 -6.80
N VAL A 291 10.62 -3.05 -7.09
CA VAL A 291 10.35 -2.32 -8.34
C VAL A 291 10.72 -3.19 -9.54
N TRP A 292 11.96 -3.69 -9.57
CA TRP A 292 12.42 -4.61 -10.61
C TRP A 292 11.51 -5.81 -10.75
N ARG A 293 11.18 -6.47 -9.63
CA ARG A 293 10.40 -7.71 -9.67
C ARG A 293 9.01 -7.48 -10.23
N ALA A 294 8.30 -6.45 -9.78
CA ALA A 294 6.98 -6.12 -10.31
C ALA A 294 7.03 -5.85 -11.81
N PHE A 295 7.99 -5.05 -12.29
CA PHE A 295 8.19 -4.83 -13.72
C PHE A 295 8.53 -6.13 -14.46
N SER A 296 9.42 -6.98 -13.94
CA SER A 296 9.79 -8.25 -14.57
C SER A 296 8.61 -9.24 -14.67
N LYS A 297 7.63 -9.15 -13.77
CA LYS A 297 6.43 -10.00 -13.80
C LYS A 297 5.45 -9.57 -14.88
N VAL A 298 5.26 -8.27 -15.09
CA VAL A 298 4.28 -7.73 -16.05
C VAL A 298 4.89 -7.43 -17.42
N ALA A 299 6.21 -7.21 -17.47
CA ALA A 299 6.97 -6.89 -18.66
C ALA A 299 8.31 -7.65 -18.73
N PRO A 300 8.31 -8.99 -18.80
CA PRO A 300 9.53 -9.79 -18.81
C PRO A 300 10.47 -9.51 -19.99
N LEU A 301 9.96 -9.02 -21.13
CA LEU A 301 10.79 -8.69 -22.30
C LEU A 301 11.51 -7.35 -22.19
N SER A 302 11.19 -6.53 -21.17
CA SER A 302 11.93 -5.29 -20.88
C SER A 302 13.40 -5.54 -20.53
N ASN A 303 13.73 -6.76 -20.08
CA ASN A 303 15.08 -7.18 -19.66
C ASN A 303 15.75 -6.20 -18.69
N LEU A 304 14.96 -5.55 -17.83
CA LEU A 304 15.49 -4.64 -16.81
C LEU A 304 16.49 -5.38 -15.92
N PRO A 305 17.65 -4.77 -15.63
CA PRO A 305 18.69 -5.43 -14.87
C PRO A 305 18.19 -5.67 -13.45
N SER A 306 18.41 -6.87 -12.91
CA SER A 306 18.03 -7.14 -11.50
C SER A 306 18.93 -6.42 -10.51
N ARG A 307 20.12 -5.97 -10.94
CA ARG A 307 21.11 -5.26 -10.16
C ARG A 307 21.50 -3.96 -10.86
N VAL A 308 21.56 -2.88 -10.09
CA VAL A 308 21.92 -1.53 -10.52
C VAL A 308 23.11 -1.00 -9.72
N THR A 309 23.72 0.09 -10.19
CA THR A 309 24.95 0.65 -9.63
C THR A 309 24.78 1.27 -8.25
N ASP A 310 23.66 1.94 -8.02
CA ASP A 310 23.37 2.69 -6.79
C ASP A 310 21.86 2.86 -6.55
N GLY A 311 21.52 3.43 -5.38
CA GLY A 311 20.15 3.69 -4.96
C GLY A 311 19.43 4.80 -5.73
N TYR A 312 20.13 5.53 -6.60
CA TYR A 312 19.58 6.59 -7.46
C TYR A 312 19.64 6.18 -8.93
N THR A 313 19.50 4.90 -9.24
CA THR A 313 19.45 4.41 -10.62
C THR A 313 18.33 5.09 -11.43
N LYS A 314 18.58 5.29 -12.74
CA LYS A 314 17.55 5.65 -13.73
C LYS A 314 17.19 4.48 -14.66
N ASP A 315 17.74 3.28 -14.41
CA ASP A 315 17.50 2.08 -15.22
C ASP A 315 16.04 1.61 -15.14
N TYR A 316 15.36 1.88 -14.03
CA TYR A 316 13.95 1.57 -13.87
C TYR A 316 13.11 2.81 -14.21
N PRO A 317 12.30 2.78 -15.29
CA PRO A 317 11.50 3.92 -15.69
C PRO A 317 10.42 4.24 -14.66
N PHE A 318 9.84 5.45 -14.74
CA PHE A 318 8.70 5.85 -13.90
C PHE A 318 7.57 4.82 -14.01
N SER A 319 7.15 4.53 -15.24
CA SER A 319 6.18 3.50 -15.59
C SER A 319 6.60 2.81 -16.89
N LEU A 320 5.98 1.68 -17.21
CA LEU A 320 6.18 0.99 -18.49
C LEU A 320 4.93 0.24 -18.93
N LYS A 321 4.86 -0.09 -20.21
CA LYS A 321 3.77 -0.88 -20.78
C LYS A 321 3.90 -2.36 -20.41
N PRO A 322 2.89 -2.99 -19.78
CA PRO A 322 2.91 -4.44 -19.56
C PRO A 322 2.71 -5.19 -20.89
N GLU A 323 3.25 -6.42 -21.00
CA GLU A 323 3.13 -7.24 -22.22
C GLU A 323 1.70 -7.67 -22.49
N ASN A 324 0.96 -7.91 -21.42
CA ASN A 324 -0.45 -8.26 -21.46
C ASN A 324 -1.23 -7.28 -20.59
N LYS A 325 -2.47 -7.02 -21.01
CA LYS A 325 -3.41 -6.31 -20.14
C LYS A 325 -3.61 -7.07 -18.83
N LEU A 326 -3.71 -6.35 -17.73
CA LEU A 326 -3.71 -6.90 -16.37
C LEU A 326 -5.13 -6.95 -15.79
N SER A 327 -5.48 -8.09 -15.16
CA SER A 327 -6.69 -8.26 -14.36
C SER A 327 -6.42 -7.93 -12.89
N ILE A 328 -7.47 -7.91 -12.05
CA ILE A 328 -7.30 -7.72 -10.60
C ILE A 328 -6.46 -8.84 -10.00
N LEU A 329 -6.64 -10.08 -10.48
CA LEU A 329 -5.86 -11.23 -10.02
C LEU A 329 -4.40 -11.19 -10.51
N ASP A 330 -4.13 -10.62 -11.68
CA ASP A 330 -2.76 -10.38 -12.14
C ASP A 330 -2.03 -9.41 -11.19
N VAL A 331 -2.72 -8.36 -10.73
CA VAL A 331 -2.20 -7.40 -9.73
C VAL A 331 -1.98 -8.07 -8.39
N ALA A 332 -2.96 -8.83 -7.90
CA ALA A 332 -2.85 -9.57 -6.65
C ALA A 332 -1.62 -10.51 -6.66
N ASN A 333 -1.36 -11.15 -7.79
CA ASN A 333 -0.22 -12.04 -7.96
C ASN A 333 1.14 -11.33 -7.93
N VAL A 334 1.21 -10.02 -8.19
CA VAL A 334 2.42 -9.22 -7.94
C VAL A 334 2.66 -9.09 -6.44
N PHE A 335 1.63 -8.73 -5.65
CA PHE A 335 1.74 -8.63 -4.19
C PHE A 335 1.97 -9.95 -3.48
N ARG A 336 1.74 -11.09 -4.13
CA ARG A 336 1.94 -12.45 -3.57
C ARG A 336 3.35 -13.00 -3.76
N ASP A 337 4.23 -12.23 -4.41
CA ASP A 337 5.52 -12.72 -4.88
C ASP A 337 6.63 -12.62 -3.82
N PHE A 338 7.46 -13.67 -3.79
CA PHE A 338 8.67 -13.86 -2.98
C PHE A 338 9.90 -14.05 -3.86
N TYR A 339 9.92 -13.42 -5.04
CA TYR A 339 10.94 -13.53 -6.07
C TYR A 339 11.06 -14.93 -6.71
N GLU A 340 9.97 -15.71 -6.73
CA GLU A 340 10.01 -17.10 -7.18
C GLU A 340 10.55 -17.25 -8.60
N GLY A 341 11.43 -18.25 -8.78
CA GLY A 341 12.07 -18.55 -10.06
C GLY A 341 13.23 -17.62 -10.45
N THR A 342 13.67 -16.75 -9.53
CA THR A 342 14.86 -15.91 -9.69
C THR A 342 15.97 -16.36 -8.75
N GLU A 343 17.16 -15.78 -8.86
CA GLU A 343 18.24 -16.02 -7.90
C GLU A 343 17.96 -15.47 -6.49
N PHE A 344 16.91 -14.64 -6.33
CA PHE A 344 16.49 -14.03 -5.07
C PHE A 344 15.32 -14.78 -4.40
N ASP A 345 14.91 -15.93 -4.97
CA ASP A 345 13.76 -16.72 -4.53
C ASP A 345 13.87 -17.12 -3.06
N LEU A 346 12.97 -16.58 -2.23
CA LEU A 346 12.97 -16.82 -0.78
C LEU A 346 12.38 -18.19 -0.39
N THR A 347 11.78 -18.92 -1.34
CA THR A 347 11.14 -20.23 -1.13
C THR A 347 12.13 -21.40 -1.28
N ILE A 348 13.39 -21.13 -1.63
CA ILE A 348 14.42 -22.15 -1.84
C ILE A 348 15.64 -21.93 -0.95
N GLY A 349 16.53 -22.92 -0.92
CA GLY A 349 17.75 -22.91 -0.13
C GLY A 349 17.54 -23.15 1.36
N PRO A 350 18.63 -23.21 2.14
CA PRO A 350 18.60 -23.63 3.53
C PRO A 350 17.78 -22.67 4.41
N ALA A 351 17.78 -21.37 4.10
CA ALA A 351 17.03 -20.34 4.82
C ALA A 351 15.49 -20.53 4.73
N SER A 352 15.00 -21.20 3.68
CA SER A 352 13.58 -21.52 3.52
C SER A 352 13.12 -22.73 4.36
N GLY A 353 14.05 -23.38 5.05
CA GLY A 353 13.78 -24.58 5.84
C GLY A 353 13.36 -25.80 4.99
N PRO A 354 12.94 -26.89 5.63
CA PRO A 354 12.60 -28.13 4.92
C PRO A 354 11.31 -28.02 4.10
N PHE A 355 10.48 -27.02 4.39
CA PHE A 355 9.15 -26.85 3.79
C PHE A 355 8.99 -25.55 3.03
N ARG A 356 10.10 -24.94 2.57
CA ARG A 356 10.10 -23.82 1.61
C ARG A 356 9.37 -22.57 2.09
N ASN A 357 9.47 -22.25 3.38
CA ASN A 357 8.84 -21.07 3.97
C ASN A 357 9.65 -19.80 3.59
N PRO A 358 9.06 -18.83 2.87
CA PRO A 358 9.76 -17.61 2.45
C PRO A 358 9.74 -16.49 3.50
N ILE A 359 9.02 -16.67 4.61
CA ILE A 359 8.85 -15.62 5.61
C ILE A 359 10.16 -15.34 6.35
N ARG A 360 10.56 -14.07 6.38
CA ARG A 360 11.70 -13.55 7.14
C ARG A 360 11.21 -12.41 8.01
N TYR A 361 11.33 -12.58 9.32
CA TYR A 361 11.01 -11.51 10.26
C TYR A 361 12.07 -10.42 10.21
N GLN A 362 11.62 -9.18 10.38
CA GLN A 362 12.49 -8.01 10.48
C GLN A 362 13.45 -8.15 11.69
N ASN A 363 14.62 -7.50 11.66
CA ASN A 363 15.67 -7.44 12.71
C ASN A 363 16.81 -8.48 12.72
N ASN A 364 17.20 -9.09 11.59
CA ASN A 364 18.41 -9.94 11.53
C ASN A 364 19.01 -10.08 10.11
N PRO A 365 20.35 -9.94 9.90
CA PRO A 365 21.37 -9.55 10.89
C PRO A 365 21.50 -8.05 11.13
N ASP A 366 21.21 -7.16 10.17
CA ASP A 366 21.27 -5.72 10.41
C ASP A 366 20.07 -4.99 9.82
N GLN A 367 19.44 -4.16 10.67
CA GLN A 367 18.54 -3.11 10.21
C GLN A 367 19.38 -1.89 9.91
N GLY A 368 19.39 -1.41 8.66
CA GLY A 368 19.45 0.03 8.51
C GLY A 368 18.23 0.65 9.15
N ASP A 369 18.41 1.79 9.78
CA ASP A 369 17.31 2.70 10.09
C ASP A 369 16.99 3.51 8.81
N THR A 370 15.85 4.19 8.77
CA THR A 370 15.31 5.02 7.67
C THR A 370 16.17 6.24 7.28
N TYR A 371 17.48 6.16 7.50
CA TYR A 371 18.47 7.23 7.37
C TYR A 371 19.48 6.96 6.26
N ASP A 372 20.30 7.98 5.99
CA ASP A 372 21.34 7.99 4.96
C ASP A 372 22.25 6.74 5.02
N LEU A 373 22.07 5.84 4.04
CA LEU A 373 22.89 4.63 3.87
C LEU A 373 24.37 4.95 3.58
N ASN A 374 24.71 6.20 3.26
CA ASN A 374 26.11 6.62 3.19
C ASN A 374 26.76 6.72 4.57
N VAL A 375 25.96 6.91 5.64
CA VAL A 375 26.41 6.97 7.03
C VAL A 375 26.35 5.59 7.68
N TYR A 376 25.29 4.82 7.42
CA TYR A 376 25.11 3.47 7.97
C TYR A 376 25.13 2.41 6.86
N LYS A 377 26.14 1.52 6.91
CA LYS A 377 26.26 0.37 5.99
C LYS A 377 25.92 -0.92 6.74
N PRO A 378 24.76 -1.56 6.48
CA PRO A 378 24.42 -2.83 7.13
C PRO A 378 25.41 -3.94 6.72
N GLU A 379 25.74 -4.87 7.63
CA GLU A 379 26.60 -6.02 7.34
C GLU A 379 25.84 -7.12 6.56
N GLY A 380 24.50 -7.09 6.59
CA GLY A 380 23.64 -7.88 5.71
C GLY A 380 22.15 -7.75 6.03
N ALA A 381 21.30 -8.07 5.06
CA ALA A 381 19.84 -8.10 5.21
C ALA A 381 19.21 -9.14 4.28
N TRP A 382 18.02 -9.64 4.64
CA TRP A 382 17.19 -10.42 3.73
C TRP A 382 16.59 -9.53 2.66
N GLU A 383 16.36 -10.09 1.47
CA GLU A 383 15.52 -9.42 0.46
C GLU A 383 14.12 -9.18 1.06
N ARG A 384 13.62 -7.95 0.94
CA ARG A 384 12.24 -7.63 1.32
C ARG A 384 11.30 -8.02 0.19
N PRO A 385 10.40 -9.01 0.35
CA PRO A 385 9.48 -9.40 -0.70
C PRO A 385 8.35 -8.38 -0.92
N LEU A 386 7.61 -8.55 -2.02
CA LEU A 386 6.34 -7.86 -2.26
C LEU A 386 5.27 -8.36 -1.27
N SER A 387 5.22 -9.68 -1.02
CA SER A 387 4.35 -10.28 -0.01
C SER A 387 4.94 -10.20 1.40
N ASN A 388 4.87 -9.03 2.03
CA ASN A 388 5.45 -8.83 3.35
C ASN A 388 4.67 -9.56 4.47
N HIS A 389 5.39 -10.02 5.50
CA HIS A 389 4.85 -10.67 6.68
C HIS A 389 4.14 -9.72 7.65
N GLN A 390 4.38 -8.41 7.54
CA GLN A 390 3.76 -7.35 8.34
C GLN A 390 2.48 -6.81 7.70
N CYS A 391 2.15 -7.25 6.48
CA CYS A 391 0.96 -6.80 5.76
C CYS A 391 -0.31 -7.07 6.56
N GLY A 392 -0.96 -6.00 7.02
CA GLY A 392 -2.21 -6.05 7.76
C GLY A 392 -3.40 -6.16 6.83
N VAL A 393 -3.39 -5.41 5.72
CA VAL A 393 -4.42 -5.40 4.68
C VAL A 393 -3.79 -5.10 3.32
N LEU A 394 -4.22 -5.83 2.30
CA LEU A 394 -4.04 -5.49 0.89
C LEU A 394 -5.37 -4.94 0.36
N TRP A 395 -5.33 -3.82 -0.33
CA TRP A 395 -6.47 -3.39 -1.16
C TRP A 395 -6.09 -3.14 -2.60
N ILE A 396 -7.01 -3.46 -3.50
CA ILE A 396 -6.95 -3.15 -4.92
C ILE A 396 -8.23 -2.39 -5.27
N ASN A 397 -8.12 -1.10 -5.50
CA ASN A 397 -9.20 -0.26 -5.97
C ASN A 397 -9.27 -0.30 -7.49
N GLN A 398 -10.48 -0.40 -8.03
CA GLN A 398 -10.78 -0.50 -9.45
C GLN A 398 -11.88 0.49 -9.79
N ALA A 399 -11.63 1.45 -10.67
CA ALA A 399 -12.64 2.42 -11.12
C ALA A 399 -12.83 2.36 -12.63
N ILE A 400 -14.09 2.36 -13.08
CA ILE A 400 -14.47 2.23 -14.48
C ILE A 400 -15.62 3.18 -14.83
N LYS A 401 -15.68 3.60 -16.10
CA LYS A 401 -16.88 4.23 -16.68
C LYS A 401 -17.86 3.16 -17.15
N ALA A 402 -18.83 2.81 -16.32
CA ALA A 402 -19.91 1.90 -16.69
C ALA A 402 -21.17 2.71 -17.07
N LYS A 403 -21.64 2.57 -18.31
CA LYS A 403 -22.84 3.26 -18.84
C LYS A 403 -22.85 4.78 -18.60
N GLY A 404 -21.68 5.42 -18.62
CA GLY A 404 -21.51 6.86 -18.42
C GLY A 404 -21.34 7.31 -16.97
N ASN A 405 -21.50 6.41 -16.00
CA ASN A 405 -21.25 6.67 -14.58
C ASN A 405 -19.89 6.16 -14.15
N THR A 406 -19.27 6.81 -13.17
CA THR A 406 -18.13 6.24 -12.45
C THR A 406 -18.66 5.18 -11.49
N GLU A 407 -18.20 3.95 -11.68
CA GLU A 407 -18.40 2.82 -10.77
C GLU A 407 -17.05 2.35 -10.27
N ALA A 408 -16.98 2.00 -8.98
CA ALA A 408 -15.72 1.56 -8.41
C ALA A 408 -15.87 0.49 -7.34
N VAL A 409 -14.88 -0.39 -7.27
CA VAL A 409 -14.85 -1.56 -6.39
C VAL A 409 -13.52 -1.54 -5.64
N CYS A 410 -13.58 -1.78 -4.34
CA CYS A 410 -12.42 -2.05 -3.50
C CYS A 410 -12.33 -3.54 -3.21
N TRP A 411 -11.28 -4.18 -3.68
CA TRP A 411 -10.98 -5.58 -3.40
C TRP A 411 -10.06 -5.64 -2.18
N ILE A 412 -10.57 -6.17 -1.06
CA ILE A 412 -9.84 -6.23 0.20
C ILE A 412 -9.39 -7.67 0.45
N GLY A 413 -8.08 -7.85 0.69
CA GLY A 413 -7.50 -9.06 1.25
C GLY A 413 -7.00 -8.77 2.66
N LEU A 414 -7.56 -9.45 3.66
CA LEU A 414 -7.16 -9.29 5.07
C LEU A 414 -5.88 -10.09 5.35
N ASP A 415 -4.97 -9.48 6.12
CA ASP A 415 -3.65 -10.03 6.43
C ASP A 415 -2.84 -10.31 5.15
N ARG A 416 -1.88 -11.24 5.20
CA ARG A 416 -0.77 -11.29 4.23
C ARG A 416 -1.23 -11.74 2.83
N PRO A 417 -0.82 -11.07 1.73
CA PRO A 417 -1.25 -11.36 0.36
C PRO A 417 -1.16 -12.82 -0.06
N PHE A 418 -0.07 -13.51 0.32
CA PHE A 418 0.15 -14.90 -0.10
C PHE A 418 -0.91 -15.89 0.43
N ALA A 419 -1.59 -15.58 1.53
CA ALA A 419 -2.53 -16.47 2.20
C ALA A 419 -3.91 -15.86 2.47
N ASN A 420 -4.21 -14.71 1.86
CA ASN A 420 -5.51 -14.06 1.95
C ASN A 420 -6.45 -14.44 0.80
N CYS A 421 -7.66 -13.87 0.78
CA CYS A 421 -8.60 -13.96 -0.34
C CYS A 421 -9.13 -12.56 -0.62
N LEU A 422 -9.12 -12.14 -1.88
CA LEU A 422 -9.73 -10.87 -2.26
C LEU A 422 -11.26 -10.96 -2.20
N MET A 423 -11.86 -9.99 -1.51
CA MET A 423 -13.30 -9.82 -1.36
C MET A 423 -13.70 -8.43 -1.90
N PRO A 424 -14.73 -8.31 -2.75
CA PRO A 424 -15.10 -7.05 -3.36
C PRO A 424 -16.04 -6.25 -2.45
N PHE A 425 -15.86 -4.94 -2.45
CA PHE A 425 -16.72 -3.98 -1.75
C PHE A 425 -17.01 -2.83 -2.69
N TYR A 426 -18.30 -2.60 -2.97
CA TYR A 426 -18.72 -1.53 -3.86
C TYR A 426 -18.59 -0.17 -3.15
N CYS A 427 -17.99 0.83 -3.78
CA CYS A 427 -17.65 2.09 -3.12
C CYS A 427 -18.86 2.90 -2.62
N LYS A 428 -20.07 2.61 -3.13
CA LYS A 428 -21.32 3.27 -2.72
C LYS A 428 -22.14 2.44 -1.73
N MET A 429 -21.54 1.46 -1.06
CA MET A 429 -22.21 0.73 0.02
C MET A 429 -22.42 1.64 1.22
N ASP A 430 -23.64 1.62 1.79
CA ASP A 430 -23.96 2.41 2.99
C ASP A 430 -23.15 1.99 4.21
N LYS A 431 -22.88 0.68 4.35
CA LYS A 431 -22.14 0.08 5.46
C LYS A 431 -21.32 -1.11 5.00
N LEU A 432 -20.14 -1.25 5.58
CA LEU A 432 -19.33 -2.46 5.52
C LEU A 432 -19.80 -3.51 6.55
N PRO A 433 -19.56 -4.81 6.31
CA PRO A 433 -19.82 -5.85 7.31
C PRO A 433 -19.17 -5.55 8.66
N LYS A 434 -19.85 -5.88 9.76
CA LYS A 434 -19.38 -5.55 11.11
C LYS A 434 -18.05 -6.24 11.42
N GLU A 435 -17.88 -7.46 10.95
CA GLU A 435 -16.71 -8.31 11.18
C GLU A 435 -15.45 -7.77 10.49
N LEU A 436 -15.61 -6.98 9.42
CA LEU A 436 -14.53 -6.25 8.75
C LEU A 436 -14.12 -4.97 9.53
N GLN A 437 -15.09 -4.37 10.22
CA GLN A 437 -14.92 -3.17 11.03
C GLN A 437 -14.54 -3.46 12.48
N THR A 438 -14.40 -4.74 12.86
CA THR A 438 -14.12 -5.18 14.23
C THR A 438 -12.76 -5.87 14.26
N MET A 439 -11.86 -5.39 15.11
CA MET A 439 -10.57 -6.01 15.43
C MET A 439 -9.99 -5.33 16.66
N ASN A 440 -9.34 -6.08 17.54
CA ASN A 440 -8.47 -5.55 18.59
C ASN A 440 -7.29 -6.50 18.82
N LEU A 441 -6.06 -6.06 18.51
CA LEU A 441 -4.86 -6.89 18.66
C LEU A 441 -4.57 -7.28 20.12
N LEU A 442 -5.10 -6.52 21.08
CA LEU A 442 -4.93 -6.77 22.51
C LEU A 442 -6.13 -7.50 23.13
N ASP A 443 -7.13 -7.88 22.34
CA ASP A 443 -8.19 -8.78 22.81
C ASP A 443 -7.77 -10.24 22.63
N PHE A 444 -7.34 -10.85 23.72
CA PHE A 444 -6.94 -12.26 23.77
C PHE A 444 -8.13 -13.23 23.86
N GLN A 445 -9.37 -12.73 23.93
CA GLN A 445 -10.56 -13.56 23.87
C GLN A 445 -10.94 -13.80 22.41
N PHE A 446 -10.49 -14.91 21.86
CA PHE A 446 -10.91 -15.31 20.52
C PHE A 446 -12.40 -15.71 20.51
N ASN A 447 -13.26 -14.80 20.05
CA ASN A 447 -14.71 -14.94 20.02
C ASN A 447 -15.28 -15.04 18.58
N GLY A 448 -14.43 -14.91 17.57
CA GLY A 448 -14.79 -15.00 16.14
C GLY A 448 -15.52 -13.79 15.57
N ASP A 449 -15.54 -12.64 16.25
CA ASP A 449 -16.23 -11.42 15.79
C ASP A 449 -15.45 -10.60 14.75
N SER A 450 -14.13 -10.81 14.66
CA SER A 450 -13.26 -10.19 13.67
C SER A 450 -12.94 -11.17 12.53
N ALA A 451 -13.24 -10.75 11.31
CA ALA A 451 -12.87 -11.51 10.12
C ALA A 451 -11.35 -11.63 9.95
N TRP A 452 -10.59 -10.63 10.42
CA TRP A 452 -9.14 -10.57 10.26
C TRP A 452 -8.43 -11.77 10.88
N TRP A 453 -8.89 -12.24 12.05
CA TRP A 453 -8.30 -13.38 12.74
C TRP A 453 -8.37 -14.69 11.92
N ALA A 454 -9.35 -14.85 11.03
CA ALA A 454 -9.45 -16.03 10.17
C ALA A 454 -8.25 -16.11 9.22
N PHE A 455 -7.91 -14.99 8.61
CA PHE A 455 -6.82 -14.86 7.65
C PHE A 455 -5.47 -14.90 8.35
N ASN A 456 -5.33 -14.17 9.46
CA ASN A 456 -4.10 -14.18 10.25
C ASN A 456 -3.79 -15.57 10.83
N PHE A 457 -4.80 -16.31 11.31
CA PHE A 457 -4.58 -17.68 11.78
C PHE A 457 -4.02 -18.57 10.66
N VAL A 458 -4.69 -18.57 9.49
CA VAL A 458 -4.25 -19.38 8.34
C VAL A 458 -2.84 -18.98 7.89
N SER A 459 -2.56 -17.68 7.75
CA SER A 459 -1.26 -17.19 7.28
C SER A 459 -0.11 -17.50 8.25
N ASN A 460 -0.38 -17.60 9.55
CA ASN A 460 0.63 -18.03 10.53
C ASN A 460 0.76 -19.55 10.56
N PHE A 461 -0.35 -20.29 10.51
CA PHE A 461 -0.34 -21.74 10.63
C PHE A 461 0.38 -22.41 9.44
N VAL A 462 0.21 -21.87 8.24
CA VAL A 462 0.86 -22.41 7.02
C VAL A 462 2.38 -22.37 7.10
N ASN A 463 2.97 -21.50 7.93
CA ASN A 463 4.43 -21.41 8.11
C ASN A 463 5.05 -22.70 8.68
N LEU A 464 4.28 -23.51 9.39
CA LEU A 464 4.73 -24.80 9.94
C LEU A 464 5.05 -25.82 8.84
N ASN A 465 4.32 -25.74 7.72
CA ASN A 465 4.51 -26.64 6.60
C ASN A 465 4.11 -25.99 5.27
N PHE A 466 4.81 -24.91 4.94
CA PHE A 466 4.44 -23.98 3.87
C PHE A 466 4.22 -24.69 2.53
N LEU A 467 5.15 -25.56 2.10
CA LEU A 467 5.09 -26.29 0.84
C LEU A 467 3.78 -27.07 0.62
N TYR A 468 3.22 -27.68 1.66
CA TYR A 468 2.02 -28.51 1.54
C TYR A 468 0.76 -27.71 1.87
N MET A 469 0.76 -26.97 2.99
CA MET A 469 -0.43 -26.23 3.43
C MET A 469 -0.81 -25.12 2.44
N MET A 470 0.17 -24.46 1.80
CA MET A 470 -0.11 -23.42 0.81
C MET A 470 -0.82 -23.96 -0.44
N ARG A 471 -0.77 -25.26 -0.73
CA ARG A 471 -1.53 -25.84 -1.85
C ARG A 471 -3.03 -25.78 -1.58
N GLU A 472 -3.43 -26.03 -0.34
CA GLU A 472 -4.83 -25.96 0.10
C GLU A 472 -5.33 -24.50 0.07
N VAL A 473 -4.50 -23.57 0.58
CA VAL A 473 -4.79 -22.14 0.56
C VAL A 473 -4.96 -21.64 -0.88
N LYS A 474 -3.98 -21.91 -1.76
CA LYS A 474 -4.01 -21.48 -3.16
C LYS A 474 -5.20 -22.07 -3.92
N ALA A 475 -5.54 -23.33 -3.69
CA ALA A 475 -6.70 -23.97 -4.33
C ALA A 475 -8.02 -23.30 -3.92
N LEU A 476 -8.17 -22.92 -2.64
CA LEU A 476 -9.35 -22.22 -2.16
C LEU A 476 -9.41 -20.76 -2.64
N GLN A 477 -8.27 -20.07 -2.58
CA GLN A 477 -8.06 -18.72 -3.10
C GLN A 477 -8.44 -18.63 -4.58
N GLU A 478 -7.87 -19.47 -5.44
CA GLU A 478 -8.13 -19.49 -6.88
C GLU A 478 -9.62 -19.77 -7.18
N ARG A 479 -10.25 -20.70 -6.45
CA ARG A 479 -11.67 -21.04 -6.63
C ARG A 479 -12.57 -19.85 -6.35
N PHE A 480 -12.35 -19.14 -5.23
CA PHE A 480 -13.17 -17.99 -4.86
C PHE A 480 -12.87 -16.79 -5.75
N GLU A 481 -11.60 -16.43 -5.89
CA GLU A 481 -11.19 -15.21 -6.59
C GLU A 481 -11.56 -15.25 -8.07
N THR A 482 -11.38 -16.38 -8.77
CA THR A 482 -11.77 -16.50 -10.18
C THR A 482 -13.27 -16.35 -10.36
N LYS A 483 -14.07 -16.96 -9.47
CA LYS A 483 -15.52 -16.83 -9.51
C LYS A 483 -15.93 -15.38 -9.23
N THR A 484 -15.34 -14.77 -8.21
CA THR A 484 -15.69 -13.42 -7.77
C THR A 484 -15.29 -12.36 -8.79
N GLU A 485 -14.09 -12.44 -9.38
CA GLU A 485 -13.69 -11.55 -10.48
C GLU A 485 -14.69 -11.63 -11.63
N LYS A 486 -15.07 -12.85 -12.05
CA LYS A 486 -16.07 -13.04 -13.10
C LYS A 486 -17.43 -12.41 -12.75
N ASP A 487 -17.96 -12.70 -11.57
CA ASP A 487 -19.26 -12.21 -11.14
C ASP A 487 -19.28 -10.67 -11.04
N VAL A 488 -18.22 -10.06 -10.48
CA VAL A 488 -18.09 -8.59 -10.38
C VAL A 488 -18.03 -7.95 -11.77
N MET A 489 -17.23 -8.52 -12.67
CA MET A 489 -17.16 -8.01 -14.05
C MET A 489 -18.51 -8.06 -14.77
N GLU A 490 -19.29 -9.12 -14.54
CA GLU A 490 -20.65 -9.25 -15.07
C GLU A 490 -21.59 -8.18 -14.48
N ILE A 491 -21.55 -7.95 -13.17
CA ILE A 491 -22.34 -6.91 -12.48
C ILE A 491 -21.99 -5.52 -13.02
N LEU A 492 -20.69 -5.19 -13.12
CA LEU A 492 -20.22 -3.90 -13.64
C LEU A 492 -20.67 -3.68 -15.09
N SER A 493 -20.55 -4.69 -15.94
CA SER A 493 -20.98 -4.63 -17.34
C SER A 493 -22.51 -4.46 -17.48
N ASN A 494 -23.28 -5.21 -16.68
CA ASN A 494 -24.74 -5.17 -16.72
C ASN A 494 -25.33 -3.94 -16.04
N GLY A 495 -24.57 -3.27 -15.15
CA GLY A 495 -25.02 -2.11 -14.40
C GLY A 495 -26.08 -2.43 -13.34
N ASP A 496 -26.14 -3.67 -12.84
CA ASP A 496 -27.09 -4.10 -11.79
C ASP A 496 -26.55 -3.74 -10.40
N MET A 497 -26.36 -2.44 -10.16
CA MET A 497 -25.69 -1.91 -8.96
C MET A 497 -26.52 -2.09 -7.68
N ASP A 498 -27.85 -2.17 -7.81
CA ASP A 498 -28.78 -2.36 -6.69
C ASP A 498 -28.52 -3.68 -5.94
N LYS A 499 -28.03 -4.71 -6.65
CA LYS A 499 -27.66 -6.00 -6.04
C LYS A 499 -26.20 -6.10 -5.64
N PHE A 500 -25.37 -5.15 -6.05
CA PHE A 500 -23.92 -5.30 -5.89
C PHE A 500 -23.52 -5.26 -4.40
N ALA A 501 -24.12 -4.37 -3.61
CA ALA A 501 -23.89 -4.31 -2.16
C ALA A 501 -24.26 -5.64 -1.46
N THR A 502 -25.36 -6.27 -1.87
CA THR A 502 -25.79 -7.58 -1.36
C THR A 502 -24.78 -8.66 -1.74
N TYR A 503 -24.37 -8.72 -3.02
CA TYR A 503 -23.35 -9.66 -3.47
C TYR A 503 -22.04 -9.54 -2.69
N CYS A 504 -21.54 -8.31 -2.48
CA CYS A 504 -20.34 -8.05 -1.71
C CYS A 504 -20.45 -8.61 -0.27
N THR A 505 -21.60 -8.39 0.37
CA THR A 505 -21.85 -8.87 1.74
C THR A 505 -21.92 -10.40 1.81
N GLU A 506 -22.64 -11.04 0.89
CA GLU A 506 -22.76 -12.50 0.83
C GLU A 506 -21.41 -13.16 0.49
N ASN A 507 -20.66 -12.59 -0.45
CA ASN A 507 -19.32 -13.04 -0.80
C ASN A 507 -18.37 -12.98 0.41
N PHE A 508 -18.34 -11.84 1.10
CA PHE A 508 -17.54 -11.67 2.32
C PHE A 508 -17.87 -12.73 3.37
N GLN A 509 -19.14 -12.92 3.69
CA GLN A 509 -19.58 -13.89 4.69
C GLN A 509 -19.17 -15.32 4.34
N GLU A 510 -19.34 -15.72 3.07
CA GLU A 510 -18.96 -17.05 2.63
C GLU A 510 -17.43 -17.24 2.64
N VAL A 511 -16.66 -16.26 2.17
CA VAL A 511 -15.18 -16.33 2.18
C VAL A 511 -14.66 -16.45 3.62
N VAL A 512 -15.13 -15.61 4.55
CA VAL A 512 -14.70 -15.66 5.97
C VAL A 512 -15.02 -17.02 6.60
N LYS A 513 -16.23 -17.54 6.37
CA LYS A 513 -16.65 -18.87 6.84
C LYS A 513 -15.75 -19.98 6.27
N GLN A 514 -15.37 -19.88 5.01
CA GLN A 514 -14.51 -20.86 4.35
C GLN A 514 -13.06 -20.76 4.82
N TRP A 515 -12.57 -19.57 5.18
CA TRP A 515 -11.26 -19.42 5.82
C TRP A 515 -11.21 -20.04 7.21
N TRP A 516 -12.27 -19.92 8.02
CA TRP A 516 -12.38 -20.67 9.28
C TRP A 516 -12.45 -22.18 9.08
N SER A 517 -13.17 -22.61 8.05
CA SER A 517 -13.24 -24.04 7.67
C SER A 517 -11.87 -24.56 7.22
N LEU A 518 -11.11 -23.74 6.47
CA LEU A 518 -9.74 -24.03 6.06
C LEU A 518 -8.80 -24.11 7.27
N ALA A 519 -8.89 -23.19 8.22
CA ALA A 519 -8.10 -23.24 9.46
C ALA A 519 -8.28 -24.58 10.19
N SER A 520 -9.54 -25.00 10.40
CA SER A 520 -9.87 -26.29 11.01
C SER A 520 -9.35 -27.47 10.20
N TYR A 521 -9.50 -27.40 8.87
CA TYR A 521 -9.03 -28.42 7.94
C TYR A 521 -7.51 -28.60 7.99
N LEU A 522 -6.74 -27.51 8.02
CA LEU A 522 -5.28 -27.56 8.06
C LEU A 522 -4.77 -28.21 9.35
N ILE A 523 -5.39 -27.92 10.49
CA ILE A 523 -5.06 -28.54 11.78
C ILE A 523 -5.24 -30.06 11.73
N ILE A 524 -6.38 -30.51 11.20
CA ILE A 524 -6.73 -31.94 11.15
C ILE A 524 -5.85 -32.67 10.12
N LYS A 525 -5.66 -32.08 8.93
CA LYS A 525 -4.94 -32.71 7.83
C LYS A 525 -3.44 -32.80 8.10
N TYR A 526 -2.85 -31.78 8.69
CA TYR A 526 -1.40 -31.67 8.90
C TYR A 526 -1.01 -31.74 10.37
N SER A 527 -1.33 -32.86 11.01
CA SER A 527 -1.12 -33.06 12.45
C SER A 527 0.13 -33.88 12.74
N ASN A 528 0.89 -33.50 13.77
CA ASN A 528 2.02 -34.26 14.31
C ASN A 528 3.05 -34.74 13.27
N GLY A 529 3.41 -33.85 12.33
CA GLY A 529 4.36 -34.17 11.26
C GLY A 529 3.82 -35.19 10.25
N CYS A 530 2.51 -35.36 10.16
CA CYS A 530 1.85 -36.26 9.22
C CYS A 530 0.88 -35.53 8.28
N ILE A 531 0.50 -36.19 7.20
CA ILE A 531 -0.60 -35.78 6.29
C ILE A 531 -1.67 -36.86 6.34
N THR A 532 -2.89 -36.47 6.72
CA THR A 532 -4.08 -37.32 6.61
C THR A 532 -4.53 -37.36 5.15
N THR A 533 -4.56 -38.56 4.55
CA THR A 533 -4.76 -38.72 3.10
C THR A 533 -6.18 -39.18 2.69
N ALA A 534 -6.98 -39.66 3.63
CA ALA A 534 -8.40 -39.95 3.43
C ALA A 534 -9.13 -40.02 4.80
N PRO A 535 -10.47 -39.96 4.82
CA PRO A 535 -11.26 -40.14 6.05
C PRO A 535 -11.04 -41.50 6.73
N ASP A 536 -10.64 -42.52 5.97
CA ASP A 536 -10.56 -43.92 6.41
C ASP A 536 -9.12 -44.48 6.41
N SER A 537 -8.09 -43.64 6.19
CA SER A 537 -6.71 -44.06 5.87
C SER A 537 -5.67 -43.65 6.93
N THR A 538 -4.50 -44.27 6.84
CA THR A 538 -3.33 -44.05 7.70
C THR A 538 -2.70 -42.67 7.47
N MET A 539 -2.31 -42.04 8.58
CA MET A 539 -1.48 -40.84 8.58
C MET A 539 -0.15 -41.12 7.90
N LYS A 540 0.18 -40.39 6.83
CA LYS A 540 1.49 -40.48 6.18
C LYS A 540 2.46 -39.54 6.88
N LYS A 541 3.55 -40.07 7.43
CA LYS A 541 4.63 -39.25 8.00
C LYS A 541 5.30 -38.40 6.93
N ILE A 542 5.61 -37.17 7.28
CA ILE A 542 6.34 -36.23 6.44
C ILE A 542 7.82 -36.36 6.80
N ASP A 543 8.61 -36.83 5.84
CA ASP A 543 10.05 -36.87 5.99
C ASP A 543 10.66 -35.51 5.66
N TYR A 544 11.74 -35.17 6.36
CA TYR A 544 12.57 -34.03 5.97
C TYR A 544 13.22 -34.32 4.60
N PRO A 545 13.29 -33.33 3.68
CA PRO A 545 13.94 -33.53 2.39
C PRO A 545 15.42 -33.89 2.56
N LYS A 546 15.86 -34.95 1.89
CA LYS A 546 17.25 -35.44 1.94
C LYS A 546 18.29 -34.36 1.60
N ASN A 547 18.02 -33.55 0.59
CA ASN A 547 18.94 -32.47 0.19
C ASN A 547 19.05 -31.40 1.28
N TRP A 548 17.93 -31.03 1.91
CA TRP A 548 17.94 -30.07 3.01
C TRP A 548 18.73 -30.62 4.20
N LEU A 549 18.50 -31.88 4.59
CA LEU A 549 19.30 -32.55 5.64
C LEU A 549 20.80 -32.53 5.33
N LYS A 550 21.19 -32.69 4.06
CA LYS A 550 22.58 -32.63 3.63
C LYS A 550 23.15 -31.22 3.78
N GLU A 551 22.41 -30.20 3.35
CA GLU A 551 22.82 -28.80 3.47
C GLU A 551 23.01 -28.36 4.92
N ILE A 552 22.17 -28.84 5.84
CA ILE A 552 22.28 -28.50 7.27
C ILE A 552 23.19 -29.44 8.07
N GLY A 553 23.81 -30.44 7.43
CA GLY A 553 24.76 -31.35 8.08
C GLY A 553 24.15 -32.50 8.89
N TYR A 554 22.87 -32.82 8.70
CA TYR A 554 22.16 -33.88 9.41
C TYR A 554 21.86 -35.13 8.56
N PHE A 555 22.28 -35.16 7.29
CA PHE A 555 21.99 -36.29 6.40
C PHE A 555 22.57 -37.61 6.87
N ASP A 556 23.80 -37.60 7.38
CA ASP A 556 24.47 -38.81 7.84
C ASP A 556 24.03 -39.20 9.26
N GLY A 557 23.46 -38.26 10.02
CA GLY A 557 22.91 -38.49 11.37
C GLY A 557 23.96 -39.02 12.38
N PRO A 558 23.52 -39.37 13.61
CA PRO A 558 24.37 -40.08 14.54
C PRO A 558 24.57 -41.52 14.05
N VAL A 559 25.77 -41.81 13.54
CA VAL A 559 26.17 -43.16 13.06
C VAL A 559 26.83 -44.02 14.15
N GLY A 560 26.97 -43.50 15.37
CA GLY A 560 27.57 -44.18 16.52
C GLY A 560 26.85 -43.83 17.82
N TYR A 561 26.98 -44.71 18.81
CA TYR A 561 26.38 -44.62 20.15
C TYR A 561 27.28 -43.95 21.17
#